data_AF-A0A836MDU8-F1
#
_entry.id   AF-A0A836MDU8-F1
#
_cell.length_a   1.000
_cell.length_b   1.000
_cell.length_c   1.000
_cell.angle_alpha   90.00
_cell.angle_beta   90.00
_cell.angle_gamma   90.00
#
_symmetry.space_group_name_H-M   'P 1'
#
loop_
_entity.id
_entity.type
_entity.pdbx_description
1 polymer ?
#
loop_
_entity_poly.entity_id
_entity_poly.type
_entity_poly.pdbx_seq_one_letter_code
_entity_poly.pdbx_strand_id
1 'polypeptide(L)'
;MDTTFFCRYFGVLVLMDTLSNNVISHYFVRTEKYIYYKLALNRLREKGYIIQSITCDGRRGLMKDLFNTPVQMRQFHMVAIVMRKLR
;
A
#
# COMPACT_ATOMS: atom_id res chain seq x y z
N MET A 1 0.40 -1.18 -3.26
CA MET A 1 -0.78 -1.24 -2.37
C MET A 1 -1.14 0.17 -1.91
N ASP A 2 -2.43 0.46 -1.76
CA ASP A 2 -2.91 1.79 -1.42
C ASP A 2 -4.31 1.74 -0.81
N THR A 3 -4.71 2.75 -0.03
CA THR A 3 -6.06 2.86 0.53
C THR A 3 -6.71 4.16 0.08
N THR A 4 -7.83 4.06 -0.63
CA THR A 4 -8.63 5.21 -1.05
C THR A 4 -9.92 5.31 -0.25
N PHE A 5 -10.25 6.50 0.26
CA PHE A 5 -11.51 6.78 0.95
C PHE A 5 -12.45 7.55 0.05
N PHE A 6 -13.68 7.06 -0.12
CA PHE A 6 -14.74 7.77 -0.87
C PHE A 6 -15.64 8.58 0.07
N CYS A 7 -15.67 8.23 1.36
CA CYS A 7 -16.43 8.91 2.41
C CYS A 7 -15.71 8.74 3.76
N ARG A 8 -16.19 9.40 4.81
CA ARG A 8 -15.56 9.41 6.15
C ARG A 8 -15.32 8.02 6.76
N TYR A 9 -16.14 7.02 6.41
CA TYR A 9 -16.08 5.66 6.98
C TYR A 9 -16.02 4.55 5.92
N PHE A 10 -15.79 4.92 4.66
CA PHE A 10 -15.73 3.95 3.57
C PHE A 10 -14.44 4.15 2.78
N GLY A 11 -13.48 3.28 3.06
CA GLY A 11 -12.24 3.15 2.33
C GLY A 11 -12.04 1.75 1.77
N VAL A 12 -11.24 1.69 0.71
CA VAL A 12 -10.87 0.44 0.04
C VAL A 12 -9.36 0.36 0.00
N LEU A 13 -8.80 -0.65 0.66
CA LEU A 13 -7.41 -1.05 0.54
C LEU A 13 -7.28 -1.97 -0.66
N VAL A 14 -6.42 -1.63 -1.61
CA VAL A 14 -6.17 -2.39 -2.84
C VAL A 14 -4.72 -2.85 -2.91
N LEU A 15 -4.53 -4.13 -3.24
CA LEU A 15 -3.25 -4.73 -3.56
C LEU A 15 -3.30 -5.18 -5.02
N MET A 16 -2.34 -4.69 -5.79
CA MET A 16 -2.25 -4.88 -7.24
C MET A 16 -0.88 -5.48 -7.54
N ASP A 17 -0.86 -6.40 -8.50
CA ASP A 17 0.38 -6.90 -9.08
C ASP A 17 0.94 -5.86 -10.04
N THR A 18 2.21 -5.51 -9.87
CA THR A 18 2.86 -4.50 -10.72
C THR A 18 3.17 -5.01 -12.12
N LEU A 19 3.31 -6.33 -12.32
CA LEU A 19 3.65 -6.88 -13.63
C LEU A 19 2.40 -7.00 -14.52
N SER A 20 1.33 -7.60 -13.98
CA SER A 20 0.09 -7.81 -14.73
C SER A 20 -0.90 -6.64 -14.62
N ASN A 21 -0.67 -5.65 -13.75
CA ASN A 21 -1.60 -4.58 -13.41
C ASN A 21 -2.98 -5.05 -12.90
N ASN A 22 -3.09 -6.32 -12.53
CA ASN A 22 -4.32 -6.89 -12.02
C ASN A 22 -4.45 -6.68 -10.51
N VAL A 23 -5.68 -6.42 -10.05
CA VAL A 23 -5.98 -6.36 -8.62
C VAL A 23 -5.94 -7.78 -8.06
N ILE A 24 -4.98 -8.05 -7.18
CA ILE A 24 -4.82 -9.35 -6.52
C ILE A 24 -5.84 -9.48 -5.38
N SER A 25 -6.02 -8.41 -4.60
CA SER A 25 -6.98 -8.40 -3.49
C SER A 25 -7.41 -6.99 -3.13
N HIS A 26 -8.60 -6.88 -2.56
CA HIS A 26 -9.14 -5.64 -2.03
C HIS A 26 -9.86 -5.90 -0.70
N TYR A 27 -9.87 -4.88 0.17
CA TYR A 27 -10.51 -4.96 1.47
C TYR A 27 -11.21 -3.65 1.81
N PHE A 28 -12.44 -3.74 2.32
CA PHE A 28 -13.14 -2.59 2.85
C PHE A 28 -12.61 -2.25 4.25
N VAL A 29 -12.25 -0.98 4.44
CA VAL A 29 -11.71 -0.47 5.70
C VAL A 29 -12.43 0.82 6.10
N ARG A 30 -12.78 0.94 7.38
CA ARG A 30 -13.42 2.17 7.91
C ARG A 30 -12.42 3.26 8.26
N THR A 31 -11.19 2.87 8.52
CA THR A 31 -10.08 3.74 8.91
C THR A 31 -8.81 3.15 8.34
N GLU A 32 -7.84 3.98 7.99
CA GLU A 32 -6.56 3.46 7.54
C GLU A 32 -5.64 3.20 8.73
N LYS A 33 -5.29 1.93 8.94
CA LYS A 33 -4.42 1.45 10.03
C LYS A 33 -3.37 0.48 9.47
N TYR A 34 -2.15 0.55 10.02
CA TYR A 34 -1.04 -0.34 9.67
C TYR A 34 -1.42 -1.84 9.71
N ILE A 35 -2.22 -2.23 10.70
CA ILE A 35 -2.63 -3.63 10.88
C ILE A 35 -3.33 -4.22 9.64
N TYR A 36 -4.11 -3.42 8.90
CA TYR A 36 -4.82 -3.91 7.72
C TYR A 36 -3.88 -4.25 6.57
N TYR A 37 -2.82 -3.47 6.38
CA TYR A 37 -1.77 -3.77 5.42
C TYR A 37 -1.04 -5.07 5.77
N LYS A 38 -0.64 -5.21 7.05
CA LYS A 38 0.03 -6.42 7.54
C LYS A 38 -0.84 -7.67 7.34
N LEU A 39 -2.13 -7.57 7.65
CA LEU A 39 -3.09 -8.66 7.48
C LEU A 39 -3.29 -9.04 6.01
N ALA A 40 -3.42 -8.03 5.13
CA ALA A 40 -3.58 -8.24 3.70
C ALA A 40 -2.36 -8.93 3.07
N LEU A 41 -1.16 -8.51 3.44
CA LEU A 41 0.08 -9.11 2.95
C LEU A 41 0.30 -10.52 3.50
N ASN A 42 -0.03 -10.78 4.77
CA ASN A 42 0.01 -12.15 5.31
C ASN A 42 -0.92 -13.10 4.56
N ARG A 43 -2.14 -12.66 4.21
CA ARG A 43 -3.06 -13.47 3.40
C ARG A 43 -2.50 -13.80 2.01
N LEU A 44 -1.71 -12.91 1.41
CA LEU A 44 -1.01 -13.22 0.17
C LEU A 44 0.09 -14.28 0.40
N ARG A 45 0.87 -14.15 1.48
CA ARG A 45 1.90 -15.15 1.83
C ARG A 45 1.31 -16.52 2.12
N GLU A 46 0.19 -16.59 2.84
CA GLU A 46 -0.55 -17.83 3.12
C GLU A 46 -1.05 -18.50 1.84
N LYS A 47 -1.38 -17.71 0.80
CA LYS A 47 -1.73 -18.22 -0.54
C LYS A 47 -0.52 -18.63 -1.38
N GLY A 48 0.71 -18.52 -0.86
CA GLY A 48 1.94 -18.89 -1.55
C GLY A 48 2.58 -17.80 -2.41
N TYR A 49 2.11 -16.54 -2.32
CA TYR A 49 2.74 -15.44 -3.05
C TYR A 49 4.09 -15.06 -2.44
N ILE A 50 5.10 -14.89 -3.28
CA ILE A 50 6.41 -14.34 -2.92
C ILE A 50 6.38 -12.83 -3.18
N ILE A 51 6.42 -12.03 -2.12
CA ILE A 51 6.39 -10.57 -2.21
C ILE A 51 7.83 -10.07 -2.33
N GLN A 52 8.21 -9.60 -3.51
CA GLN A 52 9.58 -9.12 -3.79
C GLN A 52 9.80 -7.68 -3.30
N SER A 53 8.79 -6.83 -3.48
CA SER A 53 8.83 -5.42 -3.06
C SER A 53 7.41 -4.91 -2.82
N ILE A 54 7.31 -3.80 -2.09
CA ILE A 54 6.03 -3.17 -1.77
C ILE A 54 6.10 -1.70 -2.14
N THR A 55 5.26 -1.25 -3.06
CA THR A 55 5.08 0.18 -3.35
C THR A 55 3.82 0.73 -2.68
N CYS A 56 3.93 1.82 -1.92
CA CYS A 56 2.80 2.47 -1.23
C CYS A 56 2.94 3.99 -1.14
N ASP A 57 1.94 4.69 -0.61
CA ASP A 57 1.92 6.17 -0.55
C ASP A 57 2.83 6.79 0.53
N GLY A 58 3.59 5.95 1.22
CA GLY A 58 4.63 6.37 2.15
C GLY A 58 4.14 6.98 3.44
N ARG A 59 2.98 6.50 3.91
CA ARG A 59 2.46 6.81 5.24
C ARG A 59 3.49 6.53 6.34
N ARG A 60 3.63 7.48 7.27
CA ARG A 60 4.51 7.35 8.44
C ARG A 60 4.12 6.11 9.26
N GLY A 61 5.04 5.17 9.41
CA GLY A 61 4.84 3.87 10.07
C GLY A 61 4.60 2.69 9.12
N LEU A 62 4.21 2.94 7.86
CA LEU A 62 4.09 1.90 6.82
C LEU A 62 5.41 1.72 6.03
N MET A 63 6.24 2.77 6.00
CA MET A 63 7.56 2.79 5.35
C MET A 63 8.67 2.05 6.14
N LYS A 64 8.33 1.30 7.18
CA LYS A 64 9.27 0.37 7.81
C LYS A 64 9.25 -0.93 7.02
N ASP A 65 10.35 -1.66 6.98
CA ASP A 65 10.42 -2.98 6.34
C ASP A 65 9.28 -3.86 6.85
N LEU A 66 8.30 -4.11 5.97
CA LEU A 66 7.23 -5.05 6.25
C LEU A 66 7.74 -6.41 5.87
N PHE A 67 7.87 -7.30 6.85
CA PHE A 67 8.33 -8.68 6.63
C PHE A 67 9.71 -8.78 5.95
N ASN A 68 10.62 -7.82 6.23
CA ASN A 68 11.92 -7.70 5.56
C ASN A 68 11.82 -7.54 4.03
N THR A 69 10.66 -7.08 3.54
CA THR A 69 10.45 -6.77 2.13
C THR A 69 10.75 -5.29 1.89
N PRO A 70 11.51 -4.93 0.84
CA PRO A 70 11.79 -3.54 0.53
C PRO A 70 10.49 -2.77 0.27
N VAL A 71 10.31 -1.67 0.99
CA VAL A 71 9.15 -0.78 0.85
C VAL A 71 9.58 0.53 0.18
N GLN A 72 8.88 0.91 -0.88
CA GLN A 72 9.13 2.13 -1.63
C GLN A 72 7.89 3.02 -1.65
N MET A 73 8.12 4.34 -1.56
CA MET A 73 7.06 5.32 -1.80
C MET A 73 6.74 5.40 -3.30
N ARG A 74 5.46 5.46 -3.68
CA ARG A 74 5.04 5.62 -5.08
C ARG A 74 5.66 6.88 -5.67
N GLN A 75 6.31 6.75 -6.83
CA GLN A 75 7.06 7.84 -7.48
C GLN A 75 6.21 9.09 -7.70
N PHE A 76 4.95 8.93 -8.10
CA PHE A 76 4.03 10.05 -8.31
C PHE A 76 3.85 10.92 -7.06
N HIS A 77 3.69 10.29 -5.88
CA HIS A 77 3.60 11.00 -4.61
C HIS A 77 4.92 11.69 -4.25
N MET A 78 6.05 11.03 -4.51
CA MET A 78 7.37 11.63 -4.29
C MET A 78 7.57 12.89 -5.13
N VAL A 79 7.23 12.84 -6.42
CA VAL A 79 7.29 14.01 -7.32
C VAL A 79 6.40 15.13 -6.79
N ALA A 80 5.16 14.84 -6.41
CA ALA A 80 4.25 15.84 -5.85
C ALA A 80 4.79 16.51 -4.57
N ILE A 81 5.43 15.74 -3.68
CA ILE A 81 6.06 16.28 -2.47
C ILE A 81 7.21 17.22 -2.82
N VAL A 82 8.09 16.82 -3.74
CA VAL A 82 9.24 17.63 -4.17
C VAL A 82 8.76 18.94 -4.80
N MET A 83 7.80 18.87 -5.72
CA MET A 83 7.24 20.04 -6.39
C MET A 83 6.59 21.03 -5.40
N ARG A 84 5.96 20.54 -4.34
CA ARG A 84 5.37 21.40 -3.29
C ARG A 84 6.43 22.12 -2.45
N LYS A 85 7.63 21.55 -2.30
CA LYS A 85 8.73 22.17 -1.53
C LYS A 85 9.55 23.16 -2.33
N LEU A 86 9.60 23.00 -3.65
CA LEU A 86 10.35 23.88 -4.56
C LEU A 86 9.53 25.09 -5.02
N ARG A 87 8.24 25.15 -4.68
CA ARG A 87 7.38 26.31 -4.89
C ARG A 87 7.43 27.23 -3.67
#